data_AF-A0A832RIZ1-F1
#
_entry.id   AF-A0A832RIZ1-F1
#
_cell.length_a   1.000
_cell.length_b   1.000
_cell.length_c   1.000
_cell.angle_alpha   90.00
_cell.angle_beta   90.00
_cell.angle_gamma   90.00
#
_symmetry.space_group_name_H-M   'P 1'
#
loop_
_entity.id
_entity.type
_entity.pdbx_description
1 polymer ?
#
loop_
_entity_poly.entity_id
_entity_poly.type
_entity_poly.pdbx_seq_one_letter_code
_entity_poly.pdbx_strand_id
1 'polypeptide(L)'
;SVEFTDSDGNPAMHVNFEITAMQDGNQVLSELGQHAHSGVTEFTTSTLGSDSPLDVQVKILGLGLPTDDPATWTGPKGETVTAKVVPEFGPLASIILATSIIGIVAISARTRLIPKL
;
A
#
# COMPACT_ATOMS: atom_id res chain seq x y z
N SER A 1 1.34 -4.39 4.22
CA SER A 1 2.43 -4.78 5.15
C SER A 1 3.76 -4.63 4.43
N VAL A 2 4.84 -4.49 5.19
CA VAL A 2 6.21 -4.68 4.70
C VAL A 2 6.70 -6.01 5.26
N GLU A 3 7.32 -6.81 4.40
CA GLU A 3 7.85 -8.12 4.73
C GLU A 3 9.29 -8.22 4.26
N PHE A 4 10.17 -8.64 5.17
CA PHE A 4 11.58 -8.88 4.93
C PHE A 4 11.84 -10.38 5.09
N THR A 5 12.43 -10.98 4.07
CA THR A 5 12.81 -12.40 4.08
C THR A 5 14.29 -12.59 3.78
N ASP A 6 14.87 -13.66 4.30
CA ASP A 6 16.20 -14.13 3.90
C ASP A 6 16.17 -14.82 2.52
N SER A 7 17.33 -15.34 2.08
CA SER A 7 17.46 -16.05 0.80
C SER A 7 16.70 -17.36 0.73
N ASP A 8 16.38 -17.95 1.89
CA ASP A 8 15.65 -19.21 2.01
C ASP A 8 14.13 -18.99 2.15
N GLY A 9 13.70 -17.72 2.19
CA GLY A 9 12.30 -17.31 2.32
C GLY A 9 11.79 -17.27 3.76
N ASN A 10 12.67 -17.38 4.76
CA ASN A 10 12.28 -17.22 6.16
C ASN A 10 12.22 -15.73 6.54
N PRO A 11 11.40 -15.34 7.53
CA PRO A 11 11.37 -13.95 7.99
C PRO A 11 12.73 -13.48 8.49
N ALA A 12 13.20 -12.35 7.96
CA ALA A 12 14.42 -11.71 8.40
C ALA A 12 14.21 -11.08 9.78
N MET A 13 15.12 -11.37 10.71
CA MET A 13 15.00 -10.90 12.09
C MET A 13 15.72 -9.56 12.30
N HIS A 14 15.17 -8.74 13.19
CA HIS A 14 15.77 -7.48 13.63
C HIS A 14 16.16 -6.52 12.50
N VAL A 15 15.23 -6.27 11.59
CA VAL A 15 15.44 -5.37 10.45
C VAL A 15 15.18 -3.93 10.87
N ASN A 16 16.15 -3.05 10.66
CA ASN A 16 16.00 -1.61 10.83
C ASN A 16 15.79 -0.98 9.45
N PHE A 17 14.77 -0.15 9.30
CA PHE A 17 14.37 0.39 8.00
C PHE A 17 13.62 1.73 8.10
N GLU A 18 13.48 2.39 6.97
CA GLU A 18 12.65 3.58 6.77
C GLU A 18 11.58 3.23 5.73
N ILE A 19 10.34 3.65 5.93
CA ILE A 19 9.28 3.55 4.93
C ILE A 19 8.68 4.93 4.66
N THR A 20 8.56 5.26 3.38
CA THR A 20 7.86 6.45 2.92
C THR A 20 6.88 6.07 1.82
N ALA A 21 5.76 6.78 1.74
CA ALA A 21 4.85 6.66 0.62
C ALA A 21 4.42 8.04 0.14
N MET A 22 4.42 8.23 -1.17
CA MET A 22 3.97 9.44 -1.84
C MET A 22 2.83 9.16 -2.81
N GLN A 23 1.89 10.08 -2.91
CA GLN A 23 0.80 10.05 -3.88
C GLN A 23 0.63 11.45 -4.49
N ASP A 24 0.68 11.54 -5.82
CA ASP A 24 0.55 12.80 -6.55
C ASP A 24 1.51 13.92 -6.07
N GLY A 25 2.72 13.53 -5.67
CA GLY A 25 3.73 14.46 -5.14
C GLY A 25 3.52 14.86 -3.67
N ASN A 26 2.49 14.35 -2.99
CA ASN A 26 2.25 14.57 -1.57
C ASN A 26 2.70 13.35 -0.75
N GLN A 27 3.28 13.57 0.42
CA GLN A 27 3.64 12.50 1.34
C GLN A 27 2.41 12.01 2.11
N VAL A 28 2.10 10.71 2.02
CA VAL A 28 0.96 10.07 2.70
C VAL A 28 1.38 9.07 3.79
N LEU A 29 2.67 8.73 3.84
CA LEU A 29 3.30 7.98 4.93
C LEU A 29 4.78 8.36 5.03
N SER A 30 5.29 8.52 6.25
CA SER A 30 6.73 8.66 6.49
C SER A 30 7.05 8.20 7.90
N GLU A 31 7.60 6.99 7.97
CA GLU A 31 8.03 6.36 9.21
C GLU A 31 9.52 6.08 9.09
N LEU A 32 10.32 6.85 9.83
CA LEU A 32 11.77 6.77 9.82
C LEU A 32 12.25 5.96 11.02
N GLY A 33 13.37 5.23 10.87
CA GLY A 33 14.01 4.49 11.96
C GLY A 33 13.15 3.38 12.57
N GLN A 34 12.35 2.69 11.77
CA GLN A 34 11.50 1.58 12.20
C GLN A 34 12.32 0.32 12.45
N HIS A 35 11.82 -0.54 13.35
CA HIS A 35 12.42 -1.81 13.69
C HIS A 35 11.39 -2.94 13.62
N ALA A 36 11.65 -3.94 12.78
CA ALA A 36 10.87 -5.18 12.70
C ALA A 36 11.63 -6.32 13.37
N HIS A 37 11.13 -6.81 14.51
CA HIS A 37 11.71 -7.98 15.17
C HIS A 37 11.55 -9.24 14.32
N SER A 38 10.35 -9.47 13.78
CA SER A 38 9.96 -10.69 13.05
C SER A 38 9.88 -10.50 11.53
N GLY A 39 10.52 -9.47 10.98
CA GLY A 39 10.55 -9.20 9.53
C GLY A 39 9.23 -8.73 8.92
N VAL A 40 8.13 -8.68 9.68
CA VAL A 40 6.82 -8.25 9.20
C VAL A 40 6.34 -7.06 10.03
N THR A 41 5.87 -6.01 9.37
CA THR A 41 5.26 -4.86 10.05
C THR A 41 4.15 -4.27 9.18
N GLU A 42 3.09 -3.78 9.84
CA GLU A 42 1.97 -3.13 9.18
C GLU A 42 2.05 -1.62 9.33
N PHE A 43 1.67 -0.91 8.28
CA PHE A 43 1.59 0.54 8.24
C PHE A 43 0.28 0.94 7.59
N THR A 44 -0.29 2.04 8.08
CA THR A 44 -1.49 2.65 7.50
C THR A 44 -1.14 4.05 7.04
N THR A 45 -1.45 4.37 5.80
CA THR A 45 -1.25 5.72 5.27
C THR A 45 -2.26 6.68 5.89
N SER A 46 -2.02 7.98 5.76
CA SER A 46 -3.10 8.95 5.88
C SER A 46 -4.21 8.66 4.86
N THR A 47 -5.38 9.25 5.06
CA THR A 47 -6.46 9.19 4.07
C THR A 47 -5.96 9.66 2.70
N LEU A 48 -6.18 8.82 1.69
CA LEU A 48 -5.79 9.10 0.32
C LEU A 48 -6.81 10.04 -0.33
N GLY A 49 -6.32 11.03 -1.07
CA GLY A 49 -7.16 12.02 -1.76
C GLY A 49 -7.49 11.65 -3.20
N SER A 50 -6.86 10.61 -3.74
CA SER A 50 -6.99 10.18 -5.13
C SER A 50 -6.83 8.67 -5.26
N ASP A 51 -7.14 8.16 -6.45
CA ASP A 51 -6.94 6.77 -6.85
C ASP A 51 -5.62 6.58 -7.62
N SER A 52 -4.76 7.62 -7.67
CA SER A 52 -3.46 7.54 -8.31
C SER A 52 -2.57 6.50 -7.61
N PRO A 53 -1.65 5.83 -8.33
CA PRO A 53 -0.71 4.92 -7.71
C PRO A 53 0.12 5.61 -6.62
N LEU A 54 0.29 4.94 -5.48
CA LEU A 54 1.26 5.29 -4.46
C LEU A 54 2.64 4.84 -4.88
N ASP A 55 3.62 5.70 -4.65
CA ASP A 55 5.04 5.40 -4.74
C ASP A 55 5.57 5.11 -3.33
N VAL A 56 5.82 3.85 -3.02
CA VAL A 56 6.29 3.37 -1.71
C VAL A 56 7.77 3.08 -1.79
N GLN A 57 8.55 3.66 -0.89
CA GLN A 57 9.97 3.41 -0.76
C GLN A 57 10.28 2.85 0.61
N VAL A 58 10.99 1.73 0.63
CA VAL A 58 11.49 1.09 1.84
C VAL A 58 13.02 1.08 1.76
N LYS A 59 13.67 1.71 2.73
CA LYS A 59 15.14 1.76 2.80
C LYS A 59 15.64 0.97 4.00
N ILE A 60 16.46 -0.03 3.75
CA ILE A 60 17.04 -0.89 4.79
C ILE A 60 18.24 -0.16 5.40
N LEU A 61 18.23 0.02 6.71
CA LEU A 61 19.33 0.63 7.46
C LEU A 61 20.34 -0.40 7.96
N GLY A 62 19.88 -1.63 8.22
CA GLY A 62 20.71 -2.78 8.59
C GLY A 62 19.97 -3.77 9.49
N LEU A 63 20.60 -4.93 9.70
CA LEU A 63 20.11 -6.00 10.58
C LEU A 63 20.82 -5.95 11.94
N GLY A 64 20.07 -5.85 13.03
CA GLY A 64 20.59 -5.80 14.40
C GLY A 64 19.60 -5.18 15.38
N LEU A 65 19.91 -5.24 16.67
CA LEU A 65 19.06 -4.61 17.69
C LEU A 65 19.11 -3.08 17.54
N PRO A 66 17.99 -2.38 17.77
CA PRO A 66 17.94 -0.93 17.68
C PRO A 66 18.75 -0.24 18.80
N THR A 67 19.10 -0.98 19.86
CA THR A 67 19.95 -0.52 20.96
C THR A 67 21.45 -0.65 20.67
N ASP A 68 21.83 -1.42 19.65
CA ASP A 68 23.23 -1.59 19.26
C ASP A 68 23.69 -0.41 18.41
N ASP A 69 25.01 -0.22 18.32
CA ASP A 69 25.60 0.79 17.43
C ASP A 69 25.23 0.45 15.96
N PRO A 70 24.65 1.38 15.18
CA PRO A 70 24.36 1.16 13.76
C PRO A 70 25.57 0.71 12.93
N ALA A 71 26.79 1.04 13.37
CA ALA A 71 28.03 0.56 12.78
C ALA A 71 28.16 -0.98 12.87
N THR A 72 27.66 -1.60 13.94
CA THR A 72 27.74 -3.05 14.18
C THR A 72 26.61 -3.84 13.51
N TRP A 73 25.59 -3.19 12.97
CA TRP A 73 24.55 -3.87 12.19
C TRP A 73 25.15 -4.63 11.00
N THR A 74 24.47 -5.68 10.58
CA THR A 74 24.88 -6.56 9.47
C THR A 74 23.91 -6.47 8.30
N GLY A 75 24.17 -7.21 7.21
CA GLY A 75 23.29 -7.25 6.05
C GLY A 75 23.30 -5.98 5.19
N PRO A 76 22.31 -5.82 4.29
CA PRO A 76 22.18 -4.64 3.44
C PRO A 76 22.04 -3.36 4.25
N LYS A 77 22.81 -2.33 3.89
CA LYS A 77 22.75 -1.00 4.51
C LYS A 77 22.62 0.08 3.44
N GLY A 78 21.59 0.91 3.56
CA GLY A 78 21.28 1.99 2.62
C GLY A 78 20.60 1.54 1.33
N GLU A 79 20.25 0.26 1.19
CA GLU A 79 19.53 -0.23 0.02
C GLU A 79 18.08 0.24 0.06
N THR A 80 17.59 0.80 -1.05
CA THR A 80 16.22 1.30 -1.17
C THR A 80 15.48 0.49 -2.21
N VAL A 81 14.33 -0.05 -1.80
CA VAL A 81 13.41 -0.79 -2.66
C VAL A 81 12.18 0.08 -2.88
N THR A 82 11.76 0.19 -4.14
CA THR A 82 10.60 0.98 -4.54
C THR A 82 9.49 0.06 -5.05
N ALA A 83 8.27 0.33 -4.64
CA ALA A 83 7.07 -0.36 -5.11
C ALA A 83 6.00 0.66 -5.49
N LYS A 84 5.29 0.39 -6.60
CA LYS A 84 4.10 1.15 -6.97
C LYS A 84 2.85 0.36 -6.65
N VAL A 85 1.96 0.95 -5.85
CA VAL A 85 0.73 0.29 -5.39
C VAL A 85 -0.47 1.13 -5.82
N VAL A 86 -1.42 0.53 -6.53
CA VAL A 86 -2.66 1.22 -6.90
C VAL A 86 -3.68 1.00 -5.78
N PRO A 87 -4.27 2.07 -5.20
CA PRO A 87 -5.38 1.92 -4.26
C PRO A 87 -6.52 1.12 -4.88
N GLU A 88 -7.06 0.14 -4.14
CA GLU A 88 -8.26 -0.54 -4.58
C GLU A 88 -9.45 0.42 -4.52
N PHE A 89 -10.22 0.51 -5.60
CA PHE A 89 -11.55 1.09 -5.52
C PHE A 89 -12.37 0.20 -4.60
N GLY A 90 -12.52 0.60 -3.34
CA GLY A 90 -13.26 -0.17 -2.34
C GLY A 90 -14.75 -0.36 -2.70
N PRO A 91 -15.64 -0.48 -1.71
CA PRO A 91 -17.08 -0.70 -1.96
C PRO A 91 -17.73 0.35 -2.89
N LEU A 92 -17.12 1.51 -3.06
CA LEU A 92 -17.60 2.58 -3.95
C LEU A 92 -17.70 2.13 -5.42
N ALA A 93 -16.69 1.45 -5.98
CA ALA A 93 -16.78 0.99 -7.36
C ALA A 93 -17.91 -0.02 -7.54
N SER A 94 -18.10 -0.91 -6.56
CA SER A 94 -19.17 -1.91 -6.57
C SER A 94 -20.55 -1.28 -6.42
N ILE A 95 -20.71 -0.28 -5.56
CA ILE A 95 -21.95 0.49 -5.39
C ILE A 95 -22.30 1.25 -6.67
N ILE A 96 -21.32 1.93 -7.28
CA ILE A 96 -21.51 2.67 -8.52
C ILE A 96 -21.91 1.71 -9.65
N LEU A 97 -21.24 0.57 -9.76
CA LEU A 97 -21.54 -0.47 -10.74
C LEU A 97 -22.97 -1.01 -10.57
N ALA A 98 -23.34 -1.43 -9.35
CA ALA A 98 -24.67 -1.95 -9.07
C ALA A 98 -25.78 -0.92 -9.36
N THR A 99 -25.60 0.31 -8.90
CA THR A 99 -26.57 1.41 -9.13
C THR A 99 -26.72 1.71 -10.62
N SER A 100 -25.62 1.69 -11.38
CA SER A 100 -25.63 1.91 -12.82
C SER A 100 -26.40 0.82 -13.57
N ILE A 101 -26.18 -0.45 -13.22
CA ILE A 101 -26.88 -1.60 -13.84
C ILE A 101 -28.39 -1.50 -13.56
N ILE A 102 -28.78 -1.26 -12.31
CA ILE A 102 -30.20 -1.12 -11.93
C ILE A 102 -30.85 0.05 -12.69
N GLY A 103 -30.15 1.18 -12.81
CA GLY A 103 -30.61 2.34 -13.56
C GLY A 103 -30.87 2.02 -15.04
N ILE A 104 -29.91 1.37 -15.71
CA ILE A 104 -30.05 1.00 -17.13
C ILE A 104 -31.22 0.03 -17.36
N VAL A 105 -31.37 -0.97 -16.49
CA VAL A 105 -32.46 -1.95 -16.59
C VAL A 105 -33.81 -1.26 -16.36
N ALA A 106 -33.92 -0.39 -15.35
CA ALA A 106 -35.15 0.34 -15.06
C ALA A 106 -35.57 1.27 -16.20
N ILE A 107 -34.62 2.02 -16.77
CA ILE A 107 -34.87 2.88 -17.94
C ILE A 107 -35.31 2.01 -19.11
N SER A 108 -34.54 0.97 -19.44
CA SER A 108 -34.83 0.08 -20.57
C SER A 108 -36.20 -0.60 -20.45
N ALA A 109 -36.61 -0.97 -19.25
CA ALA A 109 -37.93 -1.53 -18.99
C ALA A 109 -39.05 -0.48 -19.20
N ARG A 110 -38.87 0.76 -18.73
CA ARG A 110 -39.84 1.84 -18.97
C ARG A 110 -39.95 2.21 -20.45
N THR A 111 -38.85 2.28 -21.18
CA THR A 111 -38.88 2.65 -22.61
C THR A 111 -39.59 1.60 -23.47
N ARG A 112 -39.54 0.31 -23.07
CA ARG A 112 -40.32 -0.75 -23.75
C ARG A 112 -41.83 -0.69 -23.47
N LEU A 113 -42.24 -0.04 -22.38
CA LEU A 113 -43.65 0.03 -21.96
C LEU A 113 -44.42 1.22 -22.57
N ILE A 114 -43.76 2.14 -23.28
CA ILE A 114 -44.43 3.24 -23.99
C ILE A 114 -44.61 2.79 -25.45
N PRO A 115 -45.82 2.39 -25.89
CA PRO A 115 -46.07 2.11 -27.30
C PRO A 115 -45.99 3.43 -28.05
N LYS A 116 -45.35 3.43 -29.22
CA LYS A 116 -45.49 4.55 -30.16
C LYS A 116 -46.97 4.61 -30.58
N LEU A 117 -47.69 5.65 -30.11
CA LEU A 117 -48.98 6.04 -30.68
C LEU A 117 -48.79 6.65 -32.07
#